data_AF-A0A7S3DFQ6-F1
#
_entry.id   AF-A0A7S3DFQ6-F1
#
_cell.length_a   1.000
_cell.length_b   1.000
_cell.length_c   1.000
_cell.angle_alpha   90.00
_cell.angle_beta   90.00
_cell.angle_gamma   90.00
#
_symmetry.space_group_name_H-M   'P 1'
#
loop_
_entity.id
_entity.type
_entity.pdbx_description
1 polymer ?
#
loop_
_entity_poly.entity_id
_entity_poly.type
_entity_poly.pdbx_seq_one_letter_code
_entity_poly.pdbx_strand_id
1 'polypeptide(L)'
;MSAEARRMVQEMAQAVRRKTQKEIMQESGGAGVYAMNYRDHWMLREEDWKSDHVPEIMDGKNVADYYDPDIMAKLDELEREEEEMIAGYEEGKELGMAEDEDLTEEQQAQVAAIREKKSKIVVKRRIARGTMNNARLSRRAKGGTAEEFVEELGELGVDATEAAKDASSRRARSRSRKRSSSRGPMEEEEEDAEKKRKRSASRALSQGAGYRSVKQKVDAEKSAKRVQREFKKSERTAESDRKIAVKRPKHLFSGKRDIRKASTQGR
;
A
#
# COMPACT_ATOMS: atom_id res chain seq x y z
N MET A 1 19.43 75.90 -43.38
CA MET A 1 18.35 74.89 -43.31
C MET A 1 17.35 75.36 -42.27
N SER A 2 16.14 75.76 -42.70
CA SER A 2 15.04 76.15 -41.80
C SER A 2 14.75 75.04 -40.79
N ALA A 3 14.35 75.38 -39.56
CA ALA A 3 13.94 74.41 -38.55
C ALA A 3 12.79 73.50 -39.04
N GLU A 4 11.95 74.01 -39.93
CA GLU A 4 10.85 73.28 -40.57
C GLU A 4 11.35 72.19 -41.52
N ALA A 5 12.41 72.47 -42.30
CA ALA A 5 13.01 71.48 -43.19
C ALA A 5 13.67 70.32 -42.42
N ARG A 6 14.28 70.62 -41.27
CA ARG A 6 14.82 69.57 -40.37
C ARG A 6 13.71 68.72 -39.75
N ARG A 7 12.58 69.35 -39.38
CA ARG A 7 11.38 68.65 -38.88
C ARG A 7 10.77 67.72 -39.93
N MET A 8 10.61 68.19 -41.17
CA MET A 8 10.09 67.37 -42.28
C MET A 8 11.00 66.18 -42.57
N VAL A 9 12.32 66.36 -42.60
CA VAL A 9 13.27 65.24 -42.79
C VAL A 9 13.18 64.23 -41.63
N GLN A 10 12.99 64.72 -40.40
CA GLN A 10 12.79 63.87 -39.24
C GLN A 10 11.48 63.09 -39.30
N GLU A 11 10.38 63.73 -39.68
CA GLU A 11 9.06 63.08 -39.85
C GLU A 11 9.07 62.05 -40.99
N MET A 12 9.71 62.35 -42.12
CA MET A 12 9.86 61.40 -43.22
C MET A 12 10.72 60.19 -42.81
N ALA A 13 11.82 60.41 -42.08
CA ALA A 13 12.62 59.32 -41.52
C ALA A 13 11.84 58.50 -40.47
N GLN A 14 10.93 59.14 -39.72
CA GLN A 14 10.09 58.50 -38.73
C GLN A 14 8.92 57.70 -39.34
N ALA A 15 8.49 58.04 -40.56
CA ALA A 15 7.47 57.31 -41.31
C ALA A 15 8.00 56.06 -42.03
N VAL A 16 9.29 56.03 -42.38
CA VAL A 16 9.95 54.90 -43.08
C VAL A 16 10.51 53.84 -42.11
N ARG A 17 10.63 54.15 -40.82
CA ARG A 17 11.17 53.21 -39.82
C ARG A 17 10.21 52.04 -39.55
N ARG A 18 10.76 50.84 -39.35
CA ARG A 18 9.99 49.69 -38.84
C ARG A 18 9.44 50.02 -37.45
N LYS A 19 8.17 49.71 -37.22
CA LYS A 19 7.55 49.84 -35.88
C LYS A 19 8.37 49.02 -34.88
N THR A 20 8.73 49.64 -33.77
CA THR A 20 9.44 48.95 -32.69
C THR A 20 8.45 48.21 -31.81
N GLN A 21 8.89 47.15 -31.12
CA GLN A 21 8.01 46.43 -30.18
C GLN A 21 7.47 47.34 -29.05
N LYS A 22 8.21 48.40 -28.69
CA LYS A 22 7.76 49.41 -27.74
C LYS A 22 6.53 50.18 -28.25
N GLU A 23 6.48 50.49 -29.53
CA GLU A 23 5.34 51.20 -30.15
C GLU A 23 4.15 50.26 -30.33
N ILE A 24 4.38 49.02 -30.74
CA ILE A 24 3.34 47.98 -30.84
C ILE A 24 2.71 47.70 -29.47
N MET A 25 3.53 47.66 -28.41
CA MET A 25 3.06 47.54 -27.04
C MET A 25 2.19 48.73 -26.62
N GLN A 26 2.58 49.96 -26.96
CA GLN A 26 1.79 51.16 -26.66
C GLN A 26 0.45 51.15 -27.41
N GLU A 27 0.44 50.70 -28.66
CA GLU A 27 -0.78 50.54 -29.48
C GLU A 27 -1.70 49.44 -28.92
N SER A 28 -1.14 48.35 -28.38
CA SER A 28 -1.87 47.14 -27.96
C SER A 28 -2.29 47.13 -26.48
N GLY A 29 -2.36 48.28 -25.82
CA GLY A 29 -2.84 48.41 -24.43
C GLY A 29 -1.78 48.65 -23.36
N GLY A 30 -0.51 48.87 -23.74
CA GLY A 30 0.55 49.33 -22.84
C GLY A 30 1.19 48.24 -21.97
N ALA A 31 2.07 48.68 -21.06
CA ALA A 31 2.82 47.80 -20.18
C ALA A 31 1.88 47.10 -19.17
N GLY A 32 1.79 45.78 -19.25
CA GLY A 32 0.98 44.94 -18.35
C GLY A 32 -0.21 44.24 -19.01
N VAL A 33 -0.67 44.71 -20.18
CA VAL A 33 -1.74 44.06 -20.98
C VAL A 33 -1.15 43.35 -22.21
N TYR A 34 -0.18 43.99 -22.88
CA TYR A 34 0.47 43.40 -24.04
C TYR A 34 1.38 42.22 -23.66
N ALA A 35 1.13 41.06 -24.27
CA ALA A 35 2.00 39.90 -24.22
C ALA A 35 2.63 39.68 -25.59
N MET A 36 3.95 39.81 -25.67
CA MET A 36 4.69 39.58 -26.90
C MET A 36 4.73 38.08 -27.23
N ASN A 37 4.29 37.69 -28.42
CA ASN A 37 4.45 36.33 -28.90
C ASN A 37 5.86 36.14 -29.49
N TYR A 38 6.67 35.33 -28.83
CA TYR A 38 8.03 35.04 -29.29
C TYR A 38 8.06 34.22 -30.59
N ARG A 39 6.98 33.48 -30.89
CA ARG A 39 6.90 32.59 -32.06
C ARG A 39 6.75 33.35 -33.39
N ASP A 40 6.26 34.59 -33.35
CA ASP A 40 6.05 35.41 -34.55
C ASP A 40 7.35 35.65 -35.33
N HIS A 41 8.48 35.67 -34.61
CA HIS A 41 9.82 35.89 -35.16
C HIS A 41 10.51 34.62 -35.69
N TRP A 42 9.88 33.45 -35.60
CA TRP A 42 10.46 32.21 -36.12
C TRP A 42 10.47 32.21 -37.66
N MET A 43 11.52 31.64 -38.24
CA MET A 43 11.63 31.41 -39.68
C MET A 43 11.44 29.92 -39.93
N LEU A 44 10.20 29.54 -40.22
CA LEU A 44 9.80 28.17 -40.53
C LEU A 44 9.57 28.02 -42.04
N ARG A 45 9.48 26.77 -42.51
CA ARG A 45 9.18 26.46 -43.91
C ARG A 45 7.80 26.95 -44.32
N GLU A 46 6.83 26.84 -43.41
CA GLU A 46 5.46 27.34 -43.57
C GLU A 46 5.17 28.28 -42.40
N GLU A 47 4.55 29.43 -42.68
CA GLU A 47 4.27 30.44 -41.65
C GLU A 47 3.15 30.02 -40.71
N ASP A 48 2.23 29.17 -41.17
CA ASP A 48 1.08 28.68 -40.40
C ASP A 48 1.53 27.82 -39.20
N TRP A 49 2.63 27.07 -39.34
CA TRP A 49 3.17 26.19 -38.29
C TRP A 49 3.75 26.94 -37.09
N LYS A 50 3.92 28.28 -37.17
CA LYS A 50 4.38 29.08 -36.02
C LYS A 50 3.45 28.99 -34.82
N SER A 51 2.16 28.73 -35.07
CA SER A 51 1.14 28.66 -34.01
C SER A 51 0.99 27.25 -33.41
N ASP A 52 1.56 26.23 -34.04
CA ASP A 52 1.36 24.85 -33.62
C ASP A 52 2.04 24.54 -32.27
N HIS A 53 1.45 23.60 -31.52
CA HIS A 53 1.97 23.17 -30.22
C HIS A 53 2.83 21.90 -30.38
N VAL A 54 4.10 21.98 -29.99
CA VAL A 54 5.01 20.84 -29.99
C VAL A 54 4.81 20.02 -28.70
N PRO A 55 4.53 18.70 -28.78
CA PRO A 55 4.46 17.85 -27.60
C PRO A 55 5.87 17.64 -27.01
N GLU A 56 6.02 17.82 -25.70
CA GLU A 56 7.30 17.66 -25.01
C GLU A 56 7.46 16.26 -24.40
N ILE A 57 6.38 15.68 -23.86
CA ILE A 57 6.41 14.39 -23.15
C ILE A 57 5.30 13.49 -23.67
N MET A 58 5.65 12.24 -23.98
CA MET A 58 4.72 11.19 -24.40
C MET A 58 5.10 9.88 -23.69
N ASP A 59 4.14 9.23 -23.02
CA ASP A 59 4.32 7.96 -22.29
C ASP A 59 5.52 7.94 -21.33
N GLY A 60 5.79 9.07 -20.67
CA GLY A 60 6.89 9.24 -19.72
C GLY A 60 8.27 9.37 -20.38
N LYS A 61 8.35 9.45 -21.70
CA LYS A 61 9.56 9.72 -22.48
C LYS A 61 9.51 11.14 -23.06
N ASN A 62 10.68 11.75 -23.24
CA ASN A 62 10.82 13.06 -23.88
C ASN A 62 10.80 12.91 -25.40
N VAL A 63 9.96 13.67 -26.10
CA VAL A 63 9.84 13.63 -27.56
C VAL A 63 11.10 14.16 -28.24
N ALA A 64 11.79 15.13 -27.65
CA ALA A 64 13.00 15.73 -28.22
C ALA A 64 14.15 14.72 -28.39
N ASP A 65 14.19 13.68 -27.56
CA ASP A 65 15.24 12.65 -27.60
C ASP A 65 15.10 11.71 -28.81
N TYR A 66 13.91 11.67 -29.43
CA TYR A 66 13.58 10.82 -30.58
C TYR A 66 13.40 11.63 -31.88
N TYR A 67 13.75 12.91 -31.90
CA TYR A 67 13.67 13.72 -33.12
C TYR A 67 14.95 13.58 -33.96
N ASP A 68 14.86 12.85 -35.07
CA ASP A 68 15.98 12.60 -36.00
C ASP A 68 15.47 12.68 -37.46
N PRO A 69 16.17 13.36 -38.38
CA PRO A 69 15.81 13.38 -39.80
C PRO A 69 15.72 11.98 -40.44
N ASP A 70 16.51 11.01 -39.96
CA ASP A 70 16.61 9.65 -40.52
C ASP A 70 15.83 8.61 -39.68
N ILE A 71 14.89 9.05 -38.82
CA ILE A 71 14.13 8.15 -37.93
C ILE A 71 13.38 7.04 -38.67
N MET A 72 12.83 7.33 -39.85
CA MET A 72 12.11 6.34 -40.64
C MET A 72 13.01 5.20 -41.11
N ALA A 73 14.24 5.51 -41.54
CA ALA A 73 15.18 4.49 -41.98
C ALA A 73 15.65 3.59 -40.83
N LYS A 74 15.86 4.18 -39.63
CA LYS A 74 16.18 3.43 -38.41
C LYS A 74 15.01 2.56 -37.95
N LEU A 75 13.78 3.03 -38.12
CA LEU A 75 12.57 2.27 -37.81
C LEU A 75 12.44 1.05 -38.74
N ASP A 76 12.61 1.24 -40.06
CA ASP A 76 12.55 0.15 -41.04
C ASP A 76 13.63 -0.92 -40.80
N GLU A 77 14.81 -0.54 -40.31
CA GLU A 77 15.88 -1.49 -39.94
C GLU A 77 15.49 -2.30 -38.70
N LEU A 78 14.95 -1.64 -37.68
CA LEU A 78 14.46 -2.30 -36.45
C LEU A 78 13.29 -3.24 -36.73
N GLU A 79 12.33 -2.84 -37.57
CA GLU A 79 11.19 -3.69 -37.92
C GLU A 79 11.63 -5.00 -38.59
N ARG A 80 12.64 -4.96 -39.47
CA ARG A 80 13.22 -6.18 -40.07
C ARG A 80 13.89 -7.09 -39.05
N GLU A 81 14.66 -6.51 -38.12
CA GLU A 81 15.29 -7.29 -37.03
C GLU A 81 14.24 -7.92 -36.11
N GLU A 82 13.15 -7.20 -35.80
CA GLU A 82 12.05 -7.73 -34.99
C GLU A 82 11.27 -8.83 -35.71
N GLU A 83 11.02 -8.72 -37.01
CA GLU A 83 10.38 -9.77 -37.82
C GLU A 83 11.21 -11.07 -37.82
N GLU A 84 12.54 -10.97 -37.97
CA GLU A 84 13.44 -12.12 -37.89
C GLU A 84 13.42 -12.76 -36.49
N MET A 85 13.41 -11.94 -35.44
CA MET A 85 13.33 -12.42 -34.06
C MET A 85 11.99 -13.09 -33.76
N ILE A 86 10.88 -12.52 -34.23
CA ILE A 86 9.54 -13.08 -34.06
C ILE A 86 9.44 -14.42 -34.79
N ALA A 87 9.92 -14.52 -36.03
CA ALA A 87 9.94 -15.77 -36.76
C ALA A 87 10.73 -16.87 -36.04
N GLY A 88 11.91 -16.54 -35.50
CA GLY A 88 12.69 -17.49 -34.70
C GLY A 88 12.03 -17.86 -33.37
N TYR A 89 11.30 -16.94 -32.74
CA TYR A 89 10.52 -17.22 -31.53
C TYR A 89 9.28 -18.08 -31.83
N GLU A 90 8.59 -17.84 -32.94
CA GLU A 90 7.46 -18.65 -33.38
C GLU A 90 7.89 -20.06 -33.74
N GLU A 91 9.01 -20.22 -34.45
CA GLU A 91 9.63 -21.53 -34.73
C GLU A 91 10.05 -22.24 -33.42
N GLY A 92 10.67 -21.51 -32.48
CA GLY A 92 11.02 -22.05 -31.17
C GLY A 92 9.80 -22.39 -30.29
N LYS A 93 8.71 -21.64 -30.40
CA LYS A 93 7.44 -21.92 -29.72
C LYS A 93 6.74 -23.13 -30.34
N GLU A 94 6.76 -23.27 -31.66
CA GLU A 94 6.22 -24.45 -32.35
C GLU A 94 6.99 -25.71 -31.97
N LEU A 95 8.32 -25.64 -31.85
CA LEU A 95 9.15 -26.73 -31.32
C LEU A 95 8.91 -26.99 -29.81
N GLY A 96 8.69 -25.96 -29.01
CA GLY A 96 8.39 -26.09 -27.57
C GLY A 96 6.97 -26.56 -27.25
N MET A 97 6.05 -26.52 -28.22
CA MET A 97 4.68 -27.05 -28.09
C MET A 97 4.59 -28.53 -28.45
N ALA A 98 5.61 -29.10 -29.09
CA ALA A 98 5.71 -30.53 -29.37
C ALA A 98 6.10 -31.37 -28.13
N GLU A 99 6.65 -30.77 -27.08
CA GLU A 99 7.03 -31.47 -25.84
C GLU A 99 5.84 -31.70 -24.86
N ASP A 100 4.71 -31.04 -25.07
CA ASP A 100 3.49 -31.21 -24.26
C ASP A 100 2.56 -32.34 -24.79
N GLU A 101 2.86 -32.94 -25.94
CA GLU A 101 2.03 -33.96 -26.61
C GLU A 101 2.14 -35.37 -26.01
N ASP A 102 3.10 -35.63 -25.12
CA ASP A 102 3.33 -36.97 -24.54
C ASP A 102 2.44 -37.29 -23.32
N LEU A 103 1.68 -36.31 -22.81
CA LEU A 103 0.81 -36.53 -21.65
C LEU A 103 -0.59 -36.97 -22.11
N THR A 104 -0.94 -38.23 -21.87
CA THR A 104 -2.29 -38.73 -22.16
C THR A 104 -3.34 -37.89 -21.42
N GLU A 105 -4.56 -37.79 -21.97
CA GLU A 105 -5.66 -37.04 -21.34
C GLU A 105 -5.88 -37.45 -19.86
N GLU A 106 -5.67 -38.73 -19.54
CA GLU A 106 -5.71 -39.26 -18.18
C GLU A 106 -4.61 -38.68 -17.28
N GLN A 107 -3.38 -38.57 -17.77
CA GLN A 107 -2.26 -38.00 -17.03
C GLN A 107 -2.44 -36.49 -16.83
N GLN A 108 -2.98 -35.78 -17.81
CA GLN A 108 -3.33 -34.35 -17.67
C GLN A 108 -4.37 -34.14 -16.57
N ALA A 109 -5.42 -34.97 -16.54
CA ALA A 109 -6.43 -34.95 -15.49
C ALA A 109 -5.84 -35.24 -14.10
N GLN A 110 -4.89 -36.18 -14.00
CA GLN A 110 -4.18 -36.48 -12.76
C GLN A 110 -3.31 -35.30 -12.30
N VAL A 111 -2.56 -34.65 -13.22
CA VAL A 111 -1.75 -33.47 -12.91
C VAL A 111 -2.63 -32.32 -12.42
N ALA A 112 -3.78 -32.09 -13.05
CA ALA A 112 -4.76 -31.10 -12.61
C ALA A 112 -5.27 -31.40 -11.19
N ALA A 113 -5.67 -32.64 -10.92
CA ALA A 113 -6.10 -33.08 -9.59
C ALA A 113 -5.00 -32.91 -8.52
N ILE A 114 -3.73 -33.19 -8.86
CA ILE A 114 -2.58 -32.96 -7.97
C ILE A 114 -2.39 -31.47 -7.68
N ARG A 115 -2.46 -30.61 -8.71
CA ARG A 115 -2.34 -29.15 -8.57
C ARG A 115 -3.45 -28.57 -7.68
N GLU A 116 -4.68 -29.02 -7.87
CA GLU A 116 -5.81 -28.63 -7.01
C GLU A 116 -5.65 -29.10 -5.57
N LYS A 117 -5.22 -30.35 -5.35
CA LYS A 117 -4.98 -30.85 -3.99
C LYS A 117 -3.87 -30.05 -3.31
N LYS A 118 -2.79 -29.73 -4.02
CA LYS A 118 -1.70 -28.88 -3.52
C LYS A 118 -2.18 -27.46 -3.20
N SER A 119 -3.00 -26.84 -4.05
CA SER A 119 -3.52 -25.49 -3.79
C SER A 119 -4.38 -25.45 -2.52
N LYS A 120 -5.27 -26.44 -2.35
CA LYS A 120 -6.08 -26.62 -1.14
C LYS A 120 -5.20 -26.78 0.12
N ILE A 121 -4.13 -27.57 0.05
CA ILE A 121 -3.17 -27.74 1.17
C ILE A 121 -2.49 -26.41 1.53
N VAL A 122 -2.07 -25.63 0.54
CA VAL A 122 -1.41 -24.32 0.77
C VAL A 122 -2.38 -23.33 1.42
N VAL A 123 -3.63 -23.28 0.96
CA VAL A 123 -4.67 -22.41 1.54
C VAL A 123 -4.97 -22.84 2.99
N LYS A 124 -5.21 -24.14 3.24
CA LYS A 124 -5.39 -24.68 4.61
C LYS A 124 -4.21 -24.32 5.51
N ARG A 125 -2.98 -24.43 5.01
CA ARG A 125 -1.76 -24.04 5.76
C ARG A 125 -1.73 -22.55 6.05
N ARG A 126 -2.08 -21.69 5.07
CA ARG A 126 -2.10 -20.23 5.27
C ARG A 126 -3.13 -19.82 6.33
N ILE A 127 -4.33 -20.40 6.28
CA ILE A 127 -5.38 -20.20 7.29
C ILE A 127 -4.91 -20.69 8.67
N ALA A 128 -4.36 -21.90 8.75
CA ALA A 128 -3.88 -22.49 10.01
C ALA A 128 -2.68 -21.73 10.63
N ARG A 129 -1.89 -21.02 9.81
CA ARG A 129 -0.81 -20.16 10.28
C ARG A 129 -1.31 -18.84 10.88
N GLY A 130 -2.56 -18.45 10.60
CA GLY A 130 -3.17 -17.21 11.05
C GLY A 130 -2.56 -15.97 10.39
N THR A 131 -3.37 -14.92 10.24
CA THR A 131 -2.93 -13.58 9.83
C THR A 131 -2.45 -12.72 11.01
N MET A 132 -2.52 -13.24 12.25
CA MET A 132 -2.13 -12.53 13.46
C MET A 132 -1.05 -13.28 14.24
N ASN A 133 -0.14 -12.51 14.86
CA ASN A 133 1.04 -12.93 15.63
C ASN A 133 0.71 -13.70 16.93
N ASN A 134 -0.12 -14.74 16.87
CA ASN A 134 -0.45 -15.57 18.02
C ASN A 134 0.41 -16.85 18.04
N ALA A 135 0.85 -17.26 19.23
CA ALA A 135 1.56 -18.51 19.41
C ALA A 135 0.66 -19.70 19.03
N ARG A 136 1.19 -20.66 18.27
CA ARG A 136 0.44 -21.86 17.88
C ARG A 136 0.24 -22.75 19.10
N LEU A 137 -1.00 -23.18 19.33
CA LEU A 137 -1.31 -24.19 20.35
C LEU A 137 -0.62 -25.51 19.97
N SER A 138 -0.11 -26.22 20.98
CA SER A 138 0.46 -27.55 20.78
C SER A 138 -0.63 -28.55 20.38
N ARG A 139 -0.29 -29.55 19.54
CA ARG A 139 -1.25 -30.59 19.11
C ARG A 139 -1.87 -31.33 20.30
N ARG A 140 -1.08 -31.55 21.35
CA ARG A 140 -1.54 -32.17 22.61
C ARG A 140 -2.60 -31.33 23.34
N ALA A 141 -2.47 -30.00 23.30
CA ALA A 141 -3.44 -29.09 23.92
C ALA A 141 -4.72 -28.92 23.09
N LYS A 142 -4.61 -29.00 21.75
CA LYS A 142 -5.77 -28.90 20.85
C LYS A 142 -6.67 -30.15 20.93
N GLY A 143 -6.06 -31.33 21.06
CA GLY A 143 -6.78 -32.61 20.93
C GLY A 143 -7.30 -32.85 19.51
N GLY A 144 -7.91 -34.01 19.28
CA GLY A 144 -8.59 -34.37 18.03
C GLY A 144 -9.79 -35.25 18.34
N THR A 145 -10.80 -35.24 17.46
CA THR A 145 -11.97 -36.12 17.62
C THR A 145 -11.69 -37.48 16.98
N ALA A 146 -12.35 -38.53 17.48
CA ALA A 146 -12.23 -39.87 16.89
C ALA A 146 -12.88 -39.94 15.49
N GLU A 147 -13.85 -39.08 15.22
CA GLU A 147 -14.56 -38.97 13.94
C GLU A 147 -13.64 -38.38 12.86
N GLU A 148 -13.01 -37.24 13.12
CA GLU A 148 -12.01 -36.62 12.22
C GLU A 148 -10.88 -37.59 11.88
N PHE A 149 -10.44 -38.38 12.86
CA PHE A 149 -9.39 -39.38 12.68
C PHE A 149 -9.80 -40.54 11.75
N VAL A 150 -11.05 -40.99 11.83
CA VAL A 150 -11.58 -42.06 10.96
C VAL A 150 -11.78 -41.55 9.54
N GLU A 151 -12.29 -40.32 9.38
CA GLU A 151 -12.49 -39.71 8.07
C GLU A 151 -11.15 -39.49 7.34
N GLU A 152 -10.16 -38.88 7.99
CA GLU A 152 -8.84 -38.61 7.37
C GLU A 152 -8.09 -39.90 6.99
N LEU A 153 -8.17 -40.95 7.82
CA LEU A 153 -7.54 -42.24 7.49
C LEU A 153 -8.33 -43.02 6.44
N GLY A 154 -9.65 -42.90 6.44
CA GLY A 154 -10.51 -43.46 5.40
C GLY A 154 -10.20 -42.85 4.02
N GLU A 155 -9.99 -41.54 3.94
CA GLU A 155 -9.52 -40.86 2.72
C GLU A 155 -8.15 -41.35 2.24
N LEU A 156 -7.30 -41.83 3.16
CA LEU A 156 -5.99 -42.42 2.87
C LEU A 156 -6.06 -43.94 2.59
N GLY A 157 -7.24 -44.56 2.70
CA GLY A 157 -7.45 -45.98 2.46
C GLY A 157 -7.11 -46.90 3.64
N VAL A 158 -7.04 -46.36 4.86
CA VAL A 158 -6.76 -47.12 6.10
C VAL A 158 -8.02 -47.22 6.94
N ASP A 159 -8.44 -48.44 7.28
CA ASP A 159 -9.58 -48.66 8.19
C ASP A 159 -9.19 -48.35 9.64
N ALA A 160 -9.74 -47.26 10.19
CA ALA A 160 -9.49 -46.80 11.56
C ALA A 160 -10.66 -47.12 12.53
N THR A 161 -11.65 -47.89 12.11
CA THR A 161 -12.89 -48.09 12.88
C THR A 161 -12.66 -48.84 14.20
N GLU A 162 -11.71 -49.79 14.25
CA GLU A 162 -11.35 -50.50 15.48
C GLU A 162 -10.67 -49.58 16.51
N ALA A 163 -9.76 -48.72 16.06
CA ALA A 163 -9.07 -47.76 16.91
C ALA A 163 -10.04 -46.71 17.50
N ALA A 164 -11.04 -46.28 16.72
CA ALA A 164 -12.07 -45.36 17.18
C ALA A 164 -13.01 -46.00 18.22
N LYS A 165 -13.33 -47.29 18.06
CA LYS A 165 -14.12 -48.06 19.05
C LYS A 165 -13.40 -48.14 20.39
N ASP A 166 -12.09 -48.41 20.42
CA ASP A 166 -11.34 -48.42 21.69
C ASP A 166 -11.31 -47.04 22.36
N ALA A 167 -11.09 -45.98 21.59
CA ALA A 167 -11.09 -44.61 22.10
C ALA A 167 -12.45 -44.19 22.69
N SER A 168 -13.56 -44.56 22.04
CA SER A 168 -14.92 -44.26 22.53
C SER A 168 -15.27 -45.05 23.79
N SER A 169 -14.81 -46.30 23.91
CA SER A 169 -15.01 -47.14 25.10
C SER A 169 -14.40 -46.53 26.37
N ARG A 170 -13.24 -45.86 26.23
CA ARG A 170 -12.56 -45.15 27.33
C ARG A 170 -13.35 -43.92 27.81
N ARG A 171 -14.09 -43.26 26.92
CA ARG A 171 -14.96 -42.11 27.25
C ARG A 171 -16.25 -42.54 27.96
N ALA A 172 -16.74 -43.75 27.74
CA ALA A 172 -17.91 -44.28 28.45
C ALA A 172 -17.64 -44.47 29.96
N ARG A 173 -16.39 -44.74 30.35
CA ARG A 173 -16.01 -44.89 31.78
C ARG A 173 -16.15 -43.61 32.61
N SER A 174 -16.17 -42.42 31.99
CA SER A 174 -16.37 -41.15 32.72
C SER A 174 -17.84 -40.80 32.97
N ARG A 175 -18.80 -41.62 32.50
CA ARG A 175 -20.24 -41.43 32.77
C ARG A 175 -20.69 -41.98 34.13
N SER A 176 -19.77 -42.20 35.08
CA SER A 176 -20.15 -42.78 36.38
C SER A 176 -20.58 -41.72 37.39
N ARG A 177 -21.83 -41.89 37.86
CA ARG A 177 -22.41 -41.50 39.16
C ARG A 177 -22.61 -40.00 39.38
N LYS A 178 -23.84 -39.54 39.12
CA LYS A 178 -24.39 -38.31 39.70
C LYS A 178 -24.26 -38.41 41.23
N ARG A 179 -23.28 -37.70 41.82
CA ARG A 179 -23.31 -37.38 43.25
C ARG A 179 -24.51 -36.48 43.49
N SER A 180 -25.25 -36.72 44.56
CA SER A 180 -26.51 -36.07 44.98
C SER A 180 -26.46 -34.54 45.17
N SER A 181 -25.36 -33.86 44.81
CA SER A 181 -25.20 -32.40 44.91
C SER A 181 -25.83 -31.62 43.75
N SER A 182 -26.36 -32.27 42.70
CA SER A 182 -26.96 -31.59 41.53
C SER A 182 -28.48 -31.45 41.61
N ARG A 183 -29.07 -31.50 42.81
CA ARG A 183 -30.50 -31.28 43.08
C ARG A 183 -30.68 -30.09 44.02
N GLY A 184 -30.18 -28.92 43.61
CA GLY A 184 -30.68 -27.64 44.11
C GLY A 184 -31.91 -27.24 43.28
N PRO A 185 -32.89 -26.53 43.86
CA PRO A 185 -34.14 -26.20 43.19
C PRO A 185 -33.85 -25.32 41.97
N MET A 186 -34.31 -25.82 40.83
CA MET A 186 -34.42 -25.07 39.59
C MET A 186 -35.84 -24.54 39.57
N GLU A 187 -36.06 -23.32 40.05
CA GLU A 187 -37.24 -22.51 39.73
C GLU A 187 -37.05 -21.05 40.20
N GLU A 188 -36.90 -20.20 39.18
CA GLU A 188 -37.30 -18.79 39.03
C GLU A 188 -36.64 -17.62 39.80
N GLU A 189 -36.40 -16.59 38.97
CA GLU A 189 -36.10 -15.18 39.19
C GLU A 189 -34.67 -14.68 39.48
N GLU A 190 -34.14 -14.09 38.40
CA GLU A 190 -33.31 -12.88 38.29
C GLU A 190 -31.81 -12.92 38.65
N GLU A 191 -31.05 -12.34 37.71
CA GLU A 191 -29.64 -11.97 37.73
C GLU A 191 -28.58 -13.05 37.45
N ASP A 192 -28.59 -13.54 36.21
CA ASP A 192 -27.38 -13.94 35.49
C ASP A 192 -26.45 -12.73 35.25
N ALA A 193 -25.75 -12.31 36.31
CA ALA A 193 -24.54 -11.50 36.21
C ALA A 193 -23.37 -12.31 36.76
N GLU A 194 -22.98 -13.34 35.99
CA GLU A 194 -21.83 -14.18 36.25
C GLU A 194 -20.60 -13.35 36.66
N LYS A 195 -20.14 -13.60 37.88
CA LYS A 195 -18.85 -13.23 38.44
C LYS A 195 -17.72 -13.61 37.47
N LYS A 196 -17.38 -12.71 36.55
CA LYS A 196 -16.11 -12.75 35.82
C LYS A 196 -14.99 -12.63 36.85
N ARG A 197 -14.29 -13.75 37.04
CA ARG A 197 -13.07 -13.93 37.84
C ARG A 197 -12.10 -12.76 37.64
N LYS A 198 -12.10 -11.79 38.55
CA LYS A 198 -10.99 -10.83 38.68
C LYS A 198 -9.91 -11.43 39.58
N ARG A 199 -8.96 -12.15 38.97
CA ARG A 199 -7.65 -12.40 39.59
C ARG A 199 -6.86 -11.09 39.60
N SER A 200 -7.13 -10.22 40.59
CA SER A 200 -6.26 -9.11 41.02
C SER A 200 -6.91 -8.28 42.14
N ALA A 201 -7.63 -8.91 43.08
CA ALA A 201 -8.20 -8.21 44.24
C ALA A 201 -7.26 -8.26 45.45
N SER A 202 -5.95 -8.22 45.23
CA SER A 202 -4.95 -8.12 46.30
C SER A 202 -4.30 -6.75 46.26
N ARG A 203 -4.84 -5.83 47.08
CA ARG A 203 -4.26 -4.53 47.47
C ARG A 203 -3.96 -3.55 46.31
N ALA A 204 -4.99 -3.00 45.68
CA ALA A 204 -4.89 -1.64 45.16
C ALA A 204 -5.50 -0.71 46.21
N LEU A 205 -4.70 0.23 46.75
CA LEU A 205 -5.21 1.30 47.57
C LEU A 205 -6.39 1.97 46.85
N SER A 206 -7.50 2.06 47.57
CA SER A 206 -8.80 2.48 47.08
C SER A 206 -8.74 3.85 46.39
N GLN A 207 -8.76 3.87 45.05
CA GLN A 207 -9.33 4.98 44.27
C GLN A 207 -10.82 5.08 44.61
N GLY A 208 -11.12 5.60 45.80
CA GLY A 208 -12.48 5.58 46.33
C GLY A 208 -12.60 5.94 47.81
N ALA A 209 -11.54 5.77 48.61
CA ALA A 209 -11.59 6.01 50.06
C ALA A 209 -11.62 7.50 50.46
N GLY A 210 -11.43 8.42 49.50
CA GLY A 210 -11.41 9.86 49.74
C GLY A 210 -12.66 10.63 49.31
N TYR A 211 -13.66 9.98 48.72
CA TYR A 211 -14.89 10.65 48.24
C TYR A 211 -16.06 10.39 49.18
N ARG A 212 -16.82 11.44 49.52
CA ARG A 212 -17.97 11.37 50.44
C ARG A 212 -19.12 10.56 49.86
N SER A 213 -19.33 10.64 48.54
CA SER A 213 -20.47 10.04 47.85
C SER A 213 -20.09 9.45 46.50
N VAL A 214 -20.93 8.54 46.00
CA VAL A 214 -20.76 7.92 44.68
C VAL A 214 -20.79 8.97 43.56
N LYS A 215 -21.63 10.02 43.70
CA LYS A 215 -21.68 11.14 42.74
C LYS A 215 -20.32 11.85 42.64
N GLN A 216 -19.70 12.19 43.77
CA GLN A 216 -18.37 12.81 43.78
C GLN A 216 -17.31 11.93 43.13
N LYS A 217 -17.38 10.61 43.33
CA LYS A 217 -16.47 9.65 42.69
C LYS A 217 -16.63 9.66 41.16
N VAL A 218 -17.87 9.66 40.67
CA VAL A 218 -18.17 9.70 39.23
C VAL A 218 -17.69 11.01 38.61
N ASP A 219 -17.89 12.14 39.29
CA ASP A 219 -17.45 13.45 38.80
C ASP A 219 -15.92 13.57 38.79
N ALA A 220 -15.24 13.00 39.79
CA ALA A 220 -13.78 12.91 39.80
C ALA A 220 -13.25 12.04 38.64
N GLU A 221 -13.88 10.90 38.35
CA GLU A 221 -13.50 10.04 37.23
C GLU A 221 -13.72 10.73 35.88
N LYS A 222 -14.83 11.46 35.72
CA LYS A 222 -15.09 12.29 34.53
C LYS A 222 -14.03 13.39 34.36
N SER A 223 -13.62 14.01 35.46
CA SER A 223 -12.61 15.07 35.47
C SER A 223 -11.24 14.52 35.10
N ALA A 224 -10.86 13.35 35.65
CA ALA A 224 -9.65 12.63 35.25
C ALA A 224 -9.65 12.33 33.76
N LYS A 225 -10.72 11.69 33.23
CA LYS A 225 -10.85 11.38 31.79
C LYS A 225 -10.77 12.62 30.89
N ARG A 226 -11.20 13.79 31.37
CA ARG A 226 -11.10 15.06 30.63
C ARG A 226 -9.65 15.50 30.49
N VAL A 227 -8.88 15.51 31.58
CA VAL A 227 -7.43 15.80 31.57
C VAL A 227 -6.71 14.83 30.64
N GLN A 228 -7.14 13.55 30.60
CA GLN A 228 -6.52 12.56 29.74
C GLN A 228 -6.67 12.83 28.23
N ARG A 229 -7.66 13.64 27.81
CA ARG A 229 -7.88 13.95 26.39
C ARG A 229 -6.75 14.77 25.79
N GLU A 230 -6.13 15.67 26.55
CA GLU A 230 -5.06 16.53 26.04
C GLU A 230 -3.80 15.74 25.72
N PHE A 231 -3.41 14.79 26.58
CA PHE A 231 -2.26 13.95 26.29
C PHE A 231 -2.56 12.95 25.15
N LYS A 232 -3.79 12.44 25.05
CA LYS A 232 -4.22 11.60 23.92
C LYS A 232 -4.21 12.36 22.61
N LYS A 233 -4.60 13.64 22.62
CA LYS A 233 -4.53 14.53 21.45
C LYS A 233 -3.08 14.75 20.98
N SER A 234 -2.13 14.73 21.91
CA SER A 234 -0.69 14.77 21.59
C SER A 234 -0.07 13.37 21.43
N GLU A 235 -0.90 12.34 21.29
CA GLU A 235 -0.51 10.95 21.05
C GLU A 235 0.50 10.38 22.06
N ARG A 236 0.47 10.89 23.30
CA ARG A 236 1.34 10.37 24.36
C ARG A 236 0.86 9.01 24.84
N THR A 237 1.79 8.10 25.04
CA THR A 237 1.50 6.71 25.44
C THR A 237 0.90 6.64 26.85
N ALA A 238 1.41 7.48 27.76
CA ALA A 238 0.99 7.54 29.16
C ALA A 238 1.28 8.92 29.77
N GLU A 239 0.80 9.16 30.98
CA GLU A 239 1.08 10.38 31.76
C GLU A 239 2.58 10.53 32.11
N SER A 240 3.31 9.41 32.12
CA SER A 240 4.77 9.36 32.30
C SER A 240 5.56 9.69 31.03
N ASP A 241 4.93 9.66 29.86
CA ASP A 241 5.58 9.90 28.58
C ASP A 241 5.78 11.40 28.36
N ARG A 242 6.94 11.89 28.81
CA ARG A 242 7.36 13.31 28.73
C ARG A 242 8.54 13.51 27.78
N LYS A 243 8.68 12.64 26.77
CA LYS A 243 9.81 12.71 25.82
C LYS A 243 9.73 13.98 24.97
N ILE A 244 10.78 14.80 25.01
CA ILE A 244 10.90 16.01 24.19
C ILE A 244 11.77 15.67 22.97
N ALA A 245 11.17 15.70 21.78
CA ALA A 245 11.89 15.49 20.52
C ALA A 245 12.67 16.74 20.11
N VAL A 246 13.87 16.55 19.56
CA VAL A 246 14.67 17.65 19.00
C VAL A 246 14.15 18.00 17.61
N LYS A 247 13.53 19.18 17.45
CA LYS A 247 12.97 19.63 16.16
C LYS A 247 14.02 19.76 15.05
N ARG A 248 15.24 20.18 15.38
CA ARG A 248 16.33 20.42 14.43
C ARG A 248 17.63 19.75 14.92
N PRO A 249 17.82 18.46 14.67
CA PRO A 249 19.04 17.77 15.10
C PRO A 249 20.28 18.33 14.38
N LYS A 250 21.33 18.60 15.15
CA LYS A 250 22.56 19.24 14.65
C LYS A 250 23.16 18.54 13.44
N HIS A 251 23.21 17.20 13.45
CA HIS A 251 23.82 16.42 12.36
C HIS A 251 23.09 16.50 11.02
N LEU A 252 21.83 16.97 10.98
CA LEU A 252 21.10 17.22 9.73
C LEU A 252 21.29 18.65 9.22
N PHE A 253 21.48 19.61 10.13
CA PHE A 253 21.42 21.05 9.82
C PHE A 253 22.76 21.78 10.00
N SER A 254 23.83 21.07 10.35
CA SER A 254 25.17 21.63 10.59
C SER A 254 26.20 20.90 9.74
N GLY A 255 27.09 21.68 9.11
CA GLY A 255 28.11 21.19 8.19
C GLY A 255 27.70 21.26 6.71
N LYS A 256 28.68 21.23 5.82
CA LYS A 256 28.51 21.04 4.37
C LYS A 256 29.07 19.67 4.00
N ARG A 257 28.48 18.99 3.02
CA ARG A 257 28.96 17.67 2.58
C ARG A 257 30.14 17.85 1.64
N ASP A 258 31.22 17.12 1.89
CA ASP A 258 32.36 17.03 0.98
C ASP A 258 32.16 15.89 -0.03
N ILE A 259 32.60 16.06 -1.27
CA ILE A 259 32.43 15.11 -2.40
C ILE A 259 32.93 13.69 -2.07
N ARG A 260 33.88 13.55 -1.14
CA ARG A 260 34.65 12.32 -0.93
C ARG A 260 34.19 11.44 0.25
N LYS A 261 33.32 11.91 1.15
CA LYS A 261 32.80 11.12 2.29
C LYS A 261 31.41 11.57 2.72
N ALA A 262 30.46 10.64 2.75
CA ALA A 262 29.17 10.85 3.41
C ALA A 262 29.34 10.87 4.94
N SER A 263 28.54 11.69 5.61
CA SER A 263 28.65 12.01 7.04
C SER A 263 28.92 10.78 7.92
N THR A 264 30.13 10.69 8.48
CA THR A 264 30.44 9.75 9.56
C THR A 264 29.81 10.31 10.84
N GLN A 265 28.68 9.74 11.25
CA GLN A 265 28.11 10.06 12.56
C GLN A 265 29.06 9.53 13.64
N GLY A 266 29.79 10.42 14.30
CA GLY A 266 30.47 10.11 15.55
C GLY A 266 29.43 9.65 16.57
N ARG A 267 29.65 8.44 17.10
CA ARG A 267 28.92 7.90 18.26
C ARG A 267 29.10 8.77 19.49
#